data_AF-A0A6A7AFE0-F1
#
_entry.id   AF-A0A6A7AFE0-F1
#
_cell.length_a   1.000
_cell.length_b   1.000
_cell.length_c   1.000
_cell.angle_alpha   90.00
_cell.angle_beta   90.00
_cell.angle_gamma   90.00
#
_symmetry.space_group_name_H-M   'P 1'
#
loop_
_entity.id
_entity.type
_entity.pdbx_description
1 polymer ?
#
loop_
_entity_poly.entity_id
_entity_poly.type
_entity_poly.pdbx_seq_one_letter_code
_entity_poly.pdbx_strand_id
1 'polypeptide(L)'
;MKKGVISHVMRFYVVQVGNVACTCFSDDLKMQLGLPCAKDLNVESSESAQNCEKLVADADKIICNWFHMLRNPPPHPHVDENRTPYRMYRTIAPLSDDSIVFINHVTVGNKLFGAEAQAMWAVAYFDGNIKVPTDVKQRDIAMWVAWNRRRYLSNGNLCNFAAFDSVASVDTLLEEMGVSAHHNKGWWKNWFAAMMPADLGRAWAEYLERQAK
;
A
#
# COMPACT_ATOMS: atom_id res chain seq x y z
N MET A 1 19.88 -24.83 -25.11
CA MET A 1 18.60 -24.71 -24.37
C MET A 1 18.00 -23.34 -24.67
N LYS A 2 16.78 -23.30 -25.23
CA LYS A 2 16.09 -22.07 -25.62
C LYS A 2 15.62 -21.33 -24.35
N LYS A 3 16.06 -20.07 -24.16
CA LYS A 3 15.47 -19.16 -23.17
C LYS A 3 14.08 -18.78 -23.68
N GLY A 4 13.03 -19.33 -23.06
CA GLY A 4 11.66 -18.91 -23.32
C GLY A 4 11.48 -17.50 -22.78
N VAL A 5 11.27 -16.53 -23.67
CA VAL A 5 10.81 -15.19 -23.31
C VAL A 5 9.35 -15.34 -22.91
N ILE A 6 9.09 -15.40 -21.61
CA ILE A 6 7.72 -15.31 -21.12
C ILE A 6 7.32 -13.84 -21.20
N SER A 7 6.64 -13.48 -22.28
CA SER A 7 6.02 -12.17 -22.48
C SER A 7 4.79 -12.05 -21.58
N HIS A 8 4.99 -11.86 -20.27
CA HIS A 8 3.92 -11.35 -19.42
C HIS A 8 3.73 -9.86 -19.71
N VAL A 9 2.54 -9.48 -20.18
CA VAL A 9 2.16 -8.09 -20.37
C VAL A 9 1.99 -7.45 -18.99
N MET A 10 3.02 -6.78 -18.48
CA MET A 10 2.92 -5.96 -17.27
C MET A 10 2.02 -4.76 -17.55
N ARG A 11 1.00 -4.55 -16.70
CA ARG A 11 0.10 -3.40 -16.81
C ARG A 11 0.25 -2.50 -15.59
N PHE A 12 0.66 -1.25 -15.85
CA PHE A 12 0.68 -0.18 -14.85
C PHE A 12 -0.53 0.73 -15.07
N TYR A 13 -1.34 0.90 -14.02
CA TYR A 13 -2.39 1.92 -14.01
C TYR A 13 -1.96 3.06 -13.09
N VAL A 14 -1.82 4.24 -13.67
CA VAL A 14 -1.63 5.51 -12.95
C VAL A 14 -2.97 6.21 -12.93
N VAL A 15 -3.65 6.23 -11.79
CA VAL A 15 -4.89 7.00 -11.61
C VAL A 15 -4.60 8.17 -10.69
N GLN A 16 -4.89 9.38 -11.16
CA GLN A 16 -4.74 10.59 -10.37
C GLN A 16 -5.82 10.62 -9.28
N VAL A 17 -5.40 10.66 -8.02
CA VAL A 17 -6.33 10.80 -6.87
C VAL A 17 -7.00 12.17 -6.94
N GLY A 18 -8.22 12.17 -7.44
CA GLY A 18 -9.27 13.18 -7.27
C GLY A 18 -10.59 12.45 -7.05
N ASN A 19 -11.65 13.15 -6.67
CA ASN A 19 -13.01 12.63 -6.37
C ASN A 19 -13.70 11.89 -7.55
N VAL A 20 -12.97 11.50 -8.59
CA VAL A 20 -13.48 10.73 -9.71
C VAL A 20 -13.34 9.25 -9.36
N ALA A 21 -14.44 8.61 -8.98
CA ALA A 21 -14.54 7.16 -8.95
C ALA A 21 -13.99 6.60 -10.28
N CYS A 22 -13.11 5.58 -10.24
CA CYS A 22 -12.68 4.97 -11.50
C CYS A 22 -13.91 4.29 -12.12
N THR A 23 -14.53 4.96 -13.09
CA THR A 23 -15.61 4.42 -13.92
C THR A 23 -15.08 3.40 -14.93
N CYS A 24 -13.75 3.21 -14.95
CA CYS A 24 -12.99 2.36 -15.85
C CYS A 24 -13.19 0.85 -15.62
N PHE A 25 -13.67 0.44 -14.44
CA PHE A 25 -13.88 -0.96 -14.05
C PHE A 25 -15.33 -1.19 -13.59
N SER A 26 -15.85 -2.40 -13.84
CA SER A 26 -17.10 -2.86 -13.21
C SER A 26 -16.94 -3.00 -11.70
N ASP A 27 -18.04 -2.98 -10.95
CA ASP A 27 -17.96 -3.07 -9.49
C ASP A 27 -17.47 -4.44 -9.00
N ASP A 28 -17.82 -5.52 -9.71
CA ASP A 28 -17.25 -6.85 -9.47
C ASP A 28 -15.72 -6.85 -9.62
N LEU A 29 -15.22 -6.22 -10.69
CA LEU A 29 -13.79 -6.13 -10.95
C LEU A 29 -13.08 -5.21 -9.95
N LYS A 30 -13.72 -4.11 -9.52
CA LYS A 30 -13.18 -3.28 -8.43
C LYS A 30 -13.03 -4.10 -7.16
N MET A 31 -14.06 -4.85 -6.78
CA MET A 31 -14.02 -5.71 -5.59
C MET A 31 -12.92 -6.75 -5.68
N GLN A 32 -12.81 -7.43 -6.82
CA GLN A 32 -11.73 -8.40 -7.06
C GLN A 32 -10.35 -7.74 -6.91
N LEU A 33 -10.16 -6.56 -7.52
CA LEU A 33 -8.89 -5.84 -7.49
C LEU A 33 -8.61 -5.08 -6.18
N GLY A 34 -9.53 -5.12 -5.21
CA GLY A 34 -9.40 -4.40 -3.94
C GLY A 34 -9.57 -2.87 -4.07
N LEU A 35 -10.25 -2.40 -5.12
CA LEU A 35 -10.61 -1.01 -5.33
C LEU A 35 -11.96 -0.68 -4.64
N PRO A 36 -12.18 0.57 -4.21
CA PRO A 36 -13.44 0.99 -3.60
C PRO A 36 -14.64 0.80 -4.53
N CYS A 37 -15.67 0.13 -4.03
CA CYS A 37 -17.00 0.03 -4.63
C CYS A 37 -18.05 0.59 -3.66
N ALA A 38 -19.26 0.90 -4.14
CA ALA A 38 -20.32 1.35 -3.25
C ALA A 38 -20.80 0.20 -2.33
N LYS A 39 -21.07 0.50 -1.05
CA LYS A 39 -21.44 -0.50 -0.03
C LYS A 39 -22.85 -1.06 -0.21
N ASP A 40 -23.74 -0.31 -0.85
CA ASP A 40 -25.15 -0.61 -1.06
C ASP A 40 -25.42 -1.61 -2.20
N LEU A 41 -24.41 -1.89 -3.04
CA LEU A 41 -24.58 -2.72 -4.22
C LEU A 41 -24.65 -4.24 -3.93
N ASN A 42 -24.52 -4.69 -2.67
CA ASN A 42 -24.49 -6.11 -2.27
C ASN A 42 -23.56 -6.99 -3.12
N VAL A 43 -22.52 -6.41 -3.72
CA VAL A 43 -21.54 -7.11 -4.58
C VAL A 43 -20.63 -7.99 -3.75
N GLU A 44 -20.32 -7.56 -2.52
CA GLU A 44 -19.54 -8.35 -1.58
C GLU A 44 -20.43 -9.39 -0.89
N SER A 45 -19.98 -10.65 -0.85
CA SER A 45 -20.66 -11.67 -0.03
C SER A 45 -20.65 -11.25 1.44
N SER A 46 -21.74 -11.51 2.15
CA SER A 46 -21.86 -11.14 3.57
C SER A 46 -20.73 -11.72 4.43
N GLU A 47 -20.23 -12.91 4.09
CA GLU A 47 -19.13 -13.58 4.78
C GLU A 47 -17.79 -12.87 4.57
N SER A 48 -17.49 -12.46 3.33
CA SER A 48 -16.25 -11.74 3.00
C SER A 48 -16.21 -10.37 3.66
N ALA A 49 -17.35 -9.66 3.65
CA ALA A 49 -17.51 -8.38 4.33
C ALA A 49 -17.28 -8.52 5.84
N GLN A 50 -17.94 -9.50 6.49
CA GLN A 50 -17.78 -9.78 7.91
C GLN A 50 -16.35 -10.15 8.28
N ASN A 51 -15.67 -10.96 7.46
CA ASN A 51 -14.28 -11.32 7.71
C ASN A 51 -13.35 -10.09 7.61
N CYS A 52 -13.54 -9.25 6.59
CA CYS A 52 -12.78 -8.01 6.46
C CYS A 52 -13.00 -7.07 7.64
N GLU A 53 -14.25 -6.89 8.06
CA GLU A 53 -14.61 -6.07 9.23
C GLU A 53 -13.98 -6.61 10.52
N LYS A 54 -13.98 -7.93 10.70
CA LYS A 54 -13.33 -8.57 11.83
C LYS A 54 -11.82 -8.29 11.86
N LEU A 55 -11.13 -8.47 10.74
CA LEU A 55 -9.70 -8.19 10.64
C LEU A 55 -9.38 -6.72 10.96
N VAL A 56 -10.19 -5.78 10.44
CA VAL A 56 -10.02 -4.35 10.71
C VAL A 56 -10.32 -4.02 12.18
N ALA A 57 -11.32 -4.64 12.79
CA ALA A 57 -11.62 -4.45 14.21
C ALA A 57 -10.51 -5.00 15.12
N ASP A 58 -9.90 -6.14 14.75
CA ASP A 58 -8.77 -6.70 15.51
C ASP A 58 -7.51 -5.83 15.35
N ALA A 59 -7.25 -5.33 14.14
CA ALA A 59 -6.20 -4.34 13.89
C ALA A 59 -6.41 -3.04 14.69
N ASP A 60 -7.65 -2.56 14.77
CA ASP A 60 -8.01 -1.36 15.52
C ASP A 60 -7.68 -1.49 17.01
N LYS A 61 -7.95 -2.66 17.61
CA LYS A 61 -7.57 -2.96 19.01
C LYS A 61 -6.06 -2.90 19.20
N ILE A 62 -5.30 -3.48 18.27
CA ILE A 62 -3.82 -3.46 18.31
C ILE A 62 -3.29 -2.02 18.28
N ILE A 63 -3.77 -1.22 17.32
CA ILE A 63 -3.35 0.19 17.16
C ILE A 63 -3.73 1.00 18.39
N CYS A 64 -4.94 0.84 18.90
CA CYS A 64 -5.37 1.52 20.12
C CYS A 64 -4.55 1.08 21.35
N ASN A 65 -4.06 -0.15 21.38
CA ASN A 65 -3.17 -0.62 22.45
C ASN A 65 -1.78 0.01 22.35
N TRP A 66 -1.19 0.10 21.15
CA TRP A 66 0.13 0.73 20.96
C TRP A 66 0.10 2.24 21.05
N PHE A 67 -0.94 2.88 20.53
CA PHE A 67 -1.05 4.33 20.42
C PHE A 67 -2.25 4.83 21.21
N HIS A 68 -2.05 4.96 22.53
CA HIS A 68 -3.11 5.40 23.45
C HIS A 68 -3.75 6.74 23.02
N MET A 69 -2.97 7.63 22.42
CA MET A 69 -3.46 8.93 21.93
C MET A 69 -4.46 8.82 20.79
N LEU A 70 -4.50 7.70 20.06
CA LEU A 70 -5.41 7.49 18.93
C LEU A 70 -6.76 6.87 19.35
N ARG A 71 -6.91 6.46 20.61
CA ARG A 71 -8.16 5.88 21.14
C ARG A 71 -9.33 6.85 21.05
N ASN A 72 -9.07 8.10 21.43
CA ASN A 72 -10.06 9.17 21.54
C ASN A 72 -9.60 10.37 20.72
N PRO A 73 -9.95 10.44 19.42
CA PRO A 73 -9.61 11.60 18.62
C PRO A 73 -10.36 12.84 19.11
N PRO A 74 -9.78 14.04 18.95
CA PRO A 74 -10.51 15.28 19.21
C PRO A 74 -11.75 15.39 18.30
N PRO A 75 -12.74 16.20 18.69
CA PRO A 75 -13.88 16.49 17.82
C PRO A 75 -13.40 16.97 16.44
N HIS A 76 -13.92 16.35 15.39
CA HIS A 76 -13.56 16.67 14.01
C HIS A 76 -14.77 16.49 13.09
N PRO A 77 -14.79 17.17 11.93
CA PRO A 77 -15.81 16.92 10.92
C PRO A 77 -15.68 15.49 10.40
N HIS A 78 -16.74 14.72 10.54
CA HIS A 78 -16.85 13.39 9.94
C HIS A 78 -17.35 13.52 8.51
N VAL A 79 -16.63 12.87 7.59
CA VAL A 79 -17.11 12.67 6.22
C VAL A 79 -17.53 11.22 6.09
N ASP A 80 -18.80 11.01 5.79
CA ASP A 80 -19.33 9.67 5.54
C ASP A 80 -18.81 9.15 4.21
N GLU A 81 -18.20 7.96 4.25
CA GLU A 81 -17.74 7.25 3.05
C GLU A 81 -18.68 6.08 2.78
N ASN A 82 -19.42 6.18 1.68
CA ASN A 82 -20.38 5.18 1.23
C ASN A 82 -19.72 4.03 0.45
N ARG A 83 -18.41 4.09 0.24
CA ARG A 83 -17.64 3.04 -0.45
C ARG A 83 -16.87 2.14 0.51
N THR A 84 -16.51 0.96 0.03
CA THR A 84 -15.55 0.07 0.69
C THR A 84 -14.15 0.70 0.71
N PRO A 85 -13.32 0.40 1.73
CA PRO A 85 -11.95 0.90 1.76
C PRO A 85 -11.11 0.25 0.65
N TYR A 86 -9.97 0.86 0.31
CA TYR A 86 -8.95 0.21 -0.52
C TYR A 86 -8.41 -1.04 0.19
N ARG A 87 -8.34 -2.17 -0.52
CA ARG A 87 -7.90 -3.48 -0.01
C ARG A 87 -6.79 -4.07 -0.90
N MET A 88 -5.74 -3.29 -1.11
CA MET A 88 -4.56 -3.68 -1.88
C MET A 88 -3.34 -3.77 -0.97
N TYR A 89 -2.53 -4.83 -1.13
CA TYR A 89 -1.31 -5.02 -0.38
C TYR A 89 -0.34 -3.87 -0.65
N ARG A 90 0.22 -3.30 0.42
CA ARG A 90 1.06 -2.09 0.39
C ARG A 90 0.43 -0.89 -0.35
N THR A 91 -0.90 -0.87 -0.51
CA THR A 91 -1.64 0.10 -1.35
C THR A 91 -1.32 0.03 -2.85
N ILE A 92 -0.71 -1.08 -3.30
CA ILE A 92 -0.16 -1.27 -4.65
C ILE A 92 -0.76 -2.49 -5.35
N ALA A 93 -0.64 -3.68 -4.75
CA ALA A 93 -0.96 -4.93 -5.42
C ALA A 93 -2.31 -5.51 -4.96
N PRO A 94 -3.21 -5.89 -5.88
CA PRO A 94 -4.39 -6.69 -5.55
C PRO A 94 -4.01 -8.03 -4.90
N LEU A 95 -4.92 -8.59 -4.11
CA LEU A 95 -4.73 -9.95 -3.55
C LEU A 95 -5.09 -11.06 -4.56
N SER A 96 -5.91 -10.75 -5.55
CA SER A 96 -6.47 -11.73 -6.50
C SER A 96 -5.63 -11.93 -7.76
N ASP A 97 -4.74 -10.98 -8.07
CA ASP A 97 -4.04 -10.90 -9.35
C ASP A 97 -2.64 -10.32 -9.15
N ASP A 98 -1.63 -11.15 -9.41
CA ASP A 98 -0.22 -10.79 -9.26
C ASP A 98 0.38 -10.15 -10.54
N SER A 99 -0.41 -9.98 -11.60
CA SER A 99 0.03 -9.42 -12.89
C SER A 99 -0.25 -7.91 -13.06
N ILE A 100 -0.93 -7.30 -12.08
CA ILE A 100 -1.34 -5.90 -12.11
C ILE A 100 -0.91 -5.22 -10.81
N VAL A 101 -0.45 -3.97 -10.92
CA VAL A 101 -0.23 -3.08 -9.77
C VAL A 101 -0.83 -1.70 -10.03
N PHE A 102 -1.21 -1.05 -8.94
CA PHE A 102 -1.74 0.31 -8.90
C PHE A 102 -0.74 1.24 -8.23
N ILE A 103 -0.17 2.17 -8.98
CA ILE A 103 0.83 3.11 -8.46
C ILE A 103 0.17 4.46 -8.18
N ASN A 104 0.65 5.15 -7.14
CA ASN A 104 0.22 6.48 -6.72
C ASN A 104 -1.23 6.54 -6.19
N HIS A 105 -1.75 5.41 -5.71
CA HIS A 105 -3.05 5.29 -5.02
C HIS A 105 -2.98 5.59 -3.52
N VAL A 106 -1.92 6.26 -3.07
CA VAL A 106 -1.71 6.72 -1.70
C VAL A 106 -1.35 8.21 -1.69
N THR A 107 -1.92 8.96 -0.76
CA THR A 107 -1.60 10.37 -0.55
C THR A 107 -0.42 10.50 0.40
N VAL A 108 0.78 10.68 -0.16
CA VAL A 108 2.03 10.94 0.56
C VAL A 108 2.49 12.39 0.37
N GLY A 109 3.35 12.88 1.27
CA GLY A 109 3.87 14.26 1.22
C GLY A 109 4.68 14.57 -0.05
N ASN A 110 5.56 13.65 -0.46
CA ASN A 110 6.27 13.72 -1.75
C ASN A 110 5.82 12.58 -2.66
N LYS A 111 4.88 12.87 -3.56
CA LYS A 111 4.28 11.86 -4.45
C LYS A 111 5.25 11.28 -5.47
N LEU A 112 6.20 12.07 -5.98
CA LEU A 112 7.20 11.57 -6.93
C LEU A 112 8.12 10.55 -6.27
N PHE A 113 8.60 10.89 -5.07
CA PHE A 113 9.45 10.01 -4.27
C PHE A 113 8.73 8.72 -3.87
N GLY A 114 7.47 8.81 -3.44
CA GLY A 114 6.65 7.62 -3.17
C GLY A 114 6.42 6.77 -4.42
N ALA A 115 6.09 7.39 -5.55
CA ALA A 115 5.86 6.67 -6.81
C ALA A 115 7.12 5.95 -7.32
N GLU A 116 8.31 6.55 -7.16
CA GLU A 116 9.58 5.91 -7.49
C GLU A 116 9.81 4.64 -6.66
N ALA A 117 9.63 4.71 -5.34
CA ALA A 117 9.73 3.54 -4.47
C ALA A 117 8.68 2.47 -4.80
N GLN A 118 7.43 2.87 -5.11
CA GLN A 118 6.38 1.95 -5.54
C GLN A 118 6.71 1.26 -6.87
N ALA A 119 7.32 1.98 -7.82
CA ALA A 119 7.75 1.41 -9.09
C ALA A 119 8.89 0.40 -8.90
N MET A 120 9.88 0.71 -8.05
CA MET A 120 10.95 -0.22 -7.68
C MET A 120 10.38 -1.51 -7.04
N TRP A 121 9.47 -1.35 -6.08
CA TRP A 121 8.80 -2.48 -5.43
C TRP A 121 7.96 -3.29 -6.41
N ALA A 122 7.27 -2.64 -7.36
CA ALA A 122 6.49 -3.32 -8.39
C ALA A 122 7.34 -4.20 -9.30
N VAL A 123 8.55 -3.77 -9.67
CA VAL A 123 9.48 -4.62 -10.43
C VAL A 123 9.83 -5.87 -9.62
N ALA A 124 10.20 -5.69 -8.34
CA ALA A 124 10.49 -6.82 -7.46
C ALA A 124 9.30 -7.76 -7.25
N TYR A 125 8.09 -7.20 -7.20
CA TYR A 125 6.84 -7.95 -7.11
C TYR A 125 6.64 -8.82 -8.35
N PHE A 126 6.73 -8.23 -9.54
CA PHE A 126 6.54 -8.94 -10.80
C PHE A 126 7.63 -9.97 -11.10
N ASP A 127 8.84 -9.77 -10.60
CA ASP A 127 9.92 -10.77 -10.66
C ASP A 127 9.69 -11.95 -9.69
N GLY A 128 8.63 -11.92 -8.86
CA GLY A 128 8.33 -12.95 -7.88
C GLY A 128 9.28 -12.94 -6.67
N ASN A 129 10.00 -11.84 -6.46
CA ASN A 129 10.97 -11.69 -5.39
C ASN A 129 10.33 -11.32 -4.04
N ILE A 130 9.05 -10.93 -4.04
CA ILE A 130 8.28 -10.61 -2.84
C ILE A 130 7.38 -11.78 -2.48
N LYS A 131 7.78 -12.55 -1.46
CA LYS A 131 7.11 -13.79 -1.04
C LYS A 131 6.43 -13.61 0.30
N VAL A 132 5.28 -12.94 0.30
CA VAL A 132 4.45 -12.75 1.49
C VAL A 132 3.17 -13.58 1.38
N PRO A 133 2.85 -14.44 2.36
CA PRO A 133 1.61 -15.22 2.36
C PRO A 133 0.35 -14.35 2.32
N THR A 134 -0.70 -14.82 1.66
CA THR A 134 -1.95 -14.06 1.47
C THR A 134 -2.62 -13.65 2.80
N ASP A 135 -2.58 -14.50 3.82
CA ASP A 135 -3.16 -14.19 5.14
C ASP A 135 -2.38 -13.07 5.84
N VAL A 136 -1.07 -13.00 5.66
CA VAL A 136 -0.23 -11.89 6.14
C VAL A 136 -0.58 -10.61 5.37
N LYS A 137 -0.69 -10.68 4.03
CA LYS A 137 -1.11 -9.53 3.21
C LYS A 137 -2.48 -8.97 3.66
N GLN A 138 -3.45 -9.84 3.96
CA GLN A 138 -4.78 -9.46 4.43
C GLN A 138 -4.74 -8.75 5.81
N ARG A 139 -3.94 -9.28 6.75
CA ARG A 139 -3.75 -8.62 8.06
C ARG A 139 -3.08 -7.25 7.90
N ASP A 140 -2.08 -7.14 7.03
CA ASP A 140 -1.40 -5.86 6.74
C ASP A 140 -2.36 -4.83 6.13
N ILE A 141 -3.23 -5.25 5.20
CA ILE A 141 -4.28 -4.38 4.66
C ILE A 141 -5.20 -3.90 5.78
N ALA A 142 -5.65 -4.79 6.66
CA ALA A 142 -6.53 -4.43 7.77
C ALA A 142 -5.86 -3.47 8.76
N MET A 143 -4.57 -3.70 9.06
CA MET A 143 -3.74 -2.80 9.86
C MET A 143 -3.64 -1.41 9.23
N TRP A 144 -3.40 -1.34 7.92
CA TRP A 144 -3.31 -0.08 7.20
C TRP A 144 -4.63 0.70 7.19
N VAL A 145 -5.76 0.01 6.97
CA VAL A 145 -7.09 0.61 7.02
C VAL A 145 -7.38 1.16 8.42
N ALA A 146 -7.20 0.35 9.47
CA ALA A 146 -7.43 0.79 10.84
C ALA A 146 -6.52 1.97 11.23
N TRP A 147 -5.25 1.93 10.83
CA TRP A 147 -4.29 3.02 11.05
C TRP A 147 -4.76 4.32 10.40
N ASN A 148 -5.22 4.24 9.16
CA ASN A 148 -5.71 5.39 8.42
C ASN A 148 -6.92 6.04 9.09
N ARG A 149 -7.91 5.22 9.48
CA ARG A 149 -9.11 5.69 10.19
C ARG A 149 -8.75 6.40 11.50
N ARG A 150 -7.74 5.91 12.21
CA ARG A 150 -7.32 6.44 13.51
C ARG A 150 -6.45 7.69 13.39
N ARG A 151 -5.45 7.68 12.51
CA ARG A 151 -4.45 8.75 12.38
C ARG A 151 -4.91 9.90 11.50
N TYR A 152 -5.66 9.60 10.44
CA TYR A 152 -6.06 10.56 9.41
C TYR A 152 -7.56 10.82 9.35
N LEU A 153 -8.34 10.18 10.24
CA LEU A 153 -9.76 10.46 10.45
C LEU A 153 -10.54 10.39 9.13
N SER A 154 -11.31 11.42 8.81
CA SER A 154 -12.07 11.53 7.57
C SER A 154 -11.21 11.33 6.31
N ASN A 155 -9.97 11.83 6.26
CA ASN A 155 -9.11 11.62 5.10
C ASN A 155 -8.69 10.15 4.93
N GLY A 156 -8.44 9.46 6.05
CA GLY A 156 -8.13 8.03 6.06
C GLY A 156 -9.33 7.12 5.81
N ASN A 157 -10.56 7.64 5.99
CA ASN A 157 -11.77 6.95 5.55
C ASN A 157 -11.95 7.04 4.02
N LEU A 158 -11.62 8.19 3.42
CA LEU A 158 -11.84 8.46 2.00
C LEU A 158 -10.79 7.83 1.08
N CYS A 159 -9.54 7.73 1.54
CA CYS A 159 -8.43 7.23 0.73
C CYS A 159 -7.29 6.67 1.57
N ASN A 160 -6.33 6.02 0.91
CA ASN A 160 -5.05 5.70 1.55
C ASN A 160 -4.27 7.00 1.77
N PHE A 161 -4.05 7.36 3.03
CA PHE A 161 -3.37 8.58 3.42
C PHE A 161 -2.12 8.22 4.24
N ALA A 162 -1.01 8.84 3.89
CA ALA A 162 0.32 8.53 4.44
C ALA A 162 1.20 9.78 4.48
N ALA A 163 0.60 10.97 4.65
CA ALA A 163 1.35 12.23 4.59
C ALA A 163 2.48 12.32 5.62
N PHE A 164 2.27 11.77 6.83
CA PHE A 164 3.28 11.74 7.89
C PHE A 164 4.03 10.42 7.98
N ASP A 165 3.63 9.42 7.19
CA ASP A 165 4.21 8.07 7.23
C ASP A 165 4.97 7.75 5.93
N SER A 166 5.26 8.77 5.10
CA SER A 166 5.85 8.57 3.77
C SER A 166 7.24 7.93 3.83
N VAL A 167 8.06 8.31 4.81
CA VAL A 167 9.39 7.72 5.01
C VAL A 167 9.26 6.26 5.40
N ALA A 168 8.43 5.96 6.41
CA ALA A 168 8.20 4.60 6.88
C ALA A 168 7.59 3.71 5.77
N SER A 169 6.65 4.26 4.99
CA SER A 169 6.03 3.56 3.88
C SER A 169 7.06 3.16 2.82
N VAL A 170 7.97 4.07 2.45
CA VAL A 170 9.05 3.77 1.50
C VAL A 170 10.04 2.78 2.09
N ASP A 171 10.42 2.96 3.36
CA ASP A 171 11.35 2.06 4.05
C ASP A 171 10.85 0.62 4.04
N THR A 172 9.57 0.40 4.38
CA THR A 172 8.95 -0.93 4.33
C THR A 172 8.97 -1.55 2.92
N LEU A 173 8.78 -0.76 1.86
CA LEU A 173 8.88 -1.29 0.48
C LEU A 173 10.32 -1.74 0.17
N LEU A 174 11.31 -0.96 0.57
CA LEU A 174 12.72 -1.28 0.35
C LEU A 174 13.17 -2.50 1.17
N GLU A 175 12.70 -2.62 2.41
CA GLU A 175 12.94 -3.79 3.26
C GLU A 175 12.36 -5.07 2.65
N GLU A 176 11.16 -5.03 2.07
CA GLU A 176 10.57 -6.19 1.39
C GLU A 176 11.32 -6.59 0.11
N MET A 177 11.90 -5.62 -0.60
CA MET A 177 12.83 -5.88 -1.69
C MET A 177 14.17 -6.47 -1.17
N GLY A 178 14.37 -6.48 0.15
CA GLY A 178 15.55 -6.98 0.84
C GLY A 178 16.73 -6.01 0.81
N VAL A 179 16.57 -4.78 0.34
CA VAL A 179 17.65 -3.81 0.17
C VAL A 179 17.79 -2.91 1.39
N SER A 180 19.01 -2.41 1.61
CA SER A 180 19.37 -1.65 2.81
C SER A 180 20.31 -0.47 2.55
N ALA A 181 20.75 -0.28 1.30
CA ALA A 181 21.72 0.75 0.93
C ALA A 181 21.22 2.19 1.17
N HIS A 182 19.91 2.41 1.29
CA HIS A 182 19.33 3.70 1.70
C HIS A 182 19.68 4.06 3.16
N HIS A 183 19.96 3.05 4.01
CA HIS A 183 20.48 3.19 5.38
C HIS A 183 22.01 3.16 5.46
N ASN A 184 22.74 3.24 4.36
CA ASN A 184 24.21 3.20 4.40
C ASN A 184 24.86 4.60 4.45
N LYS A 185 24.31 5.52 5.27
CA LYS A 185 24.86 6.87 5.46
C LYS A 185 25.76 6.99 6.69
N GLY A 186 25.89 5.91 7.46
CA GLY A 186 26.54 5.86 8.77
C GLY A 186 25.56 6.12 9.92
N TRP A 187 25.88 5.60 11.11
CA TRP A 187 24.97 5.53 12.27
C TRP A 187 24.25 6.85 12.55
N TRP A 188 24.98 7.96 12.73
CA TRP A 188 24.38 9.27 13.01
C TRP A 188 23.49 9.80 11.88
N LYS A 189 23.89 9.63 10.62
CA LYS A 189 23.13 10.17 9.49
C LYS A 189 21.85 9.38 9.22
N ASN A 190 21.81 8.09 9.55
CA ASN A 190 20.59 7.29 9.40
C ASN A 190 19.47 7.77 10.32
N TRP A 191 19.79 8.28 11.51
CA TRP A 191 18.80 8.76 12.47
C TRP A 191 18.36 10.21 12.22
N PHE A 192 19.26 11.08 11.78
CA PHE A 192 19.02 12.52 11.75
C PHE A 192 18.98 13.13 10.34
N ALA A 193 19.47 12.44 9.31
CA ALA A 193 19.42 12.97 7.95
C ALA A 193 18.11 12.58 7.26
N ALA A 194 17.60 13.51 6.45
CA ALA A 194 16.47 13.22 5.59
C ALA A 194 16.79 12.08 4.59
N MET A 195 15.76 11.31 4.25
CA MET A 195 15.81 10.41 3.10
C MET A 195 15.68 11.23 1.83
N MET A 196 16.63 11.04 0.91
CA MET A 196 16.82 11.80 -0.30
C MET A 196 16.58 10.90 -1.52
N PRO A 197 16.25 11.45 -2.70
CA PRO A 197 16.10 10.64 -3.92
C PRO A 197 17.34 9.79 -4.26
N ALA A 198 18.54 10.29 -3.97
CA ALA A 198 19.78 9.52 -4.16
C ALA A 198 19.86 8.24 -3.31
N ASP A 199 19.10 8.14 -2.23
CA ASP A 199 18.99 6.92 -1.42
C ASP A 199 18.22 5.83 -2.16
N LEU A 200 17.15 6.19 -2.86
CA LEU A 200 16.41 5.26 -3.72
C LEU A 200 17.31 4.75 -4.84
N GLY A 201 18.09 5.65 -5.46
CA GLY A 201 19.08 5.25 -6.47
C GLY A 201 20.10 4.24 -5.96
N ARG A 202 20.60 4.41 -4.73
CA ARG A 202 21.51 3.43 -4.10
C ARG A 202 20.82 2.10 -3.81
N ALA A 203 19.62 2.13 -3.24
CA ALA A 203 18.84 0.93 -2.97
C ALA A 203 18.49 0.17 -4.26
N TRP A 204 18.21 0.89 -5.35
CA TRP A 204 17.97 0.30 -6.66
C TRP A 204 19.20 -0.36 -7.25
N ALA A 205 20.36 0.28 -7.16
CA ALA A 205 21.62 -0.32 -7.59
C ALA A 205 21.91 -1.63 -6.85
N GLU A 206 21.74 -1.65 -5.52
CA GLU A 206 21.87 -2.86 -4.71
C GLU A 206 20.89 -3.95 -5.15
N TYR A 207 19.65 -3.59 -5.46
CA TYR A 207 18.65 -4.54 -5.95
C TYR A 207 19.10 -5.22 -7.26
N LEU A 208 19.51 -4.42 -8.24
CA LEU A 208 19.96 -4.92 -9.54
C LEU A 208 21.21 -5.82 -9.44
N GLU A 209 22.16 -5.46 -8.57
CA GLU A 209 23.36 -6.28 -8.32
C GLU A 209 23.01 -7.66 -7.74
N ARG A 210 21.95 -7.75 -6.94
CA ARG A 210 21.47 -9.02 -6.39
C ARG A 210 20.79 -9.90 -7.43
N GLN A 211 20.02 -9.30 -8.36
CA GLN A 211 19.34 -10.04 -9.44
C GLN A 211 20.31 -10.54 -10.51
N ALA A 212 21.49 -9.94 -10.62
CA ALA A 212 22.52 -10.35 -11.58
C ALA A 212 23.31 -11.61 -11.17
N LYS A 213 23.14 -12.10 -9.94
CA LYS A 213 23.83 -13.28 -9.39
C LYS A 213 22.96 -14.52 -9.47
#